data_AF-A0A1W2TGT4-F1
#
_entry.id   AF-A0A1W2TGT4-F1
#
_cell.length_a   1.000
_cell.length_b   1.000
_cell.length_c   1.000
_cell.angle_alpha   90.00
_cell.angle_beta   90.00
_cell.angle_gamma   90.00
#
_symmetry.space_group_name_H-M   'P 1'
#
loop_
_entity.id
_entity.type
_entity.pdbx_description
1 polymer ?
#
loop_
_entity_poly.entity_id
_entity_poly.type
_entity_poly.pdbx_seq_one_letter_code
_entity_poly.pdbx_strand_id
1 'polypeptide(L)'
;MKEPQSTKLVILEQELVRAEAENLVAEAQLTNITRKKLREAYDAEFVAVIERAEKQIILARHGQRILSLLDDTPVTPGDARRVYEHGSAARQVLNDAEDDLKSWEMNRGREHIGDEVMNPGMDSRIPQAGEDSPESGAAGTSTNQAPEAGNEEYASASSSPSRDQR
;
A
#
# COMPACT_ATOMS: atom_id res chain seq x y z
N MET A 1 14.19 55.92 -19.83
CA MET A 1 14.98 56.23 -18.62
C MET A 1 14.29 55.57 -17.45
N LYS A 2 14.96 54.68 -16.71
CA LYS A 2 14.43 54.14 -15.45
C LYS A 2 14.23 55.33 -14.51
N GLU A 3 13.08 55.45 -13.87
CA GLU A 3 12.82 56.44 -12.81
C GLU A 3 13.19 55.81 -11.47
N PRO A 4 14.38 56.11 -10.90
CA PRO A 4 14.91 55.44 -9.72
C PRO A 4 14.28 55.91 -8.40
N GLN A 5 13.17 56.64 -8.44
CA GLN A 5 12.51 57.29 -7.28
C GLN A 5 11.03 56.91 -7.18
N SER A 6 10.61 55.82 -7.82
CA SER A 6 9.22 55.36 -7.76
C SER A 6 8.98 54.59 -6.46
N THR A 7 7.95 54.97 -5.69
CA THR A 7 7.48 54.25 -4.48
C THR A 7 7.13 52.78 -4.75
N LYS A 8 6.78 52.44 -6.00
CA LYS A 8 6.57 51.06 -6.45
C LYS A 8 7.83 50.19 -6.36
N LEU A 9 9.01 50.80 -6.49
CA LEU A 9 10.29 50.08 -6.43
C LEU A 9 10.49 49.48 -5.03
N VAL A 10 10.27 50.29 -3.99
CA VAL A 10 10.37 49.83 -2.58
C VAL A 10 9.34 48.75 -2.26
N ILE A 11 8.13 48.84 -2.82
CA ILE A 11 7.10 47.81 -2.67
C ILE A 11 7.56 46.50 -3.32
N LEU A 12 8.07 46.55 -4.56
CA LEU A 12 8.57 45.37 -5.27
C LEU A 12 9.79 44.74 -4.59
N GLU A 13 10.68 45.54 -3.99
CA GLU A 13 11.81 45.02 -3.20
C GLU A 13 11.32 44.29 -1.95
N GLN A 14 10.33 44.84 -1.25
CA GLN A 14 9.74 44.19 -0.08
C GLN A 14 8.99 42.89 -0.45
N GLU A 15 8.27 42.90 -1.57
CA GLU A 15 7.61 41.71 -2.11
C GLU A 15 8.62 40.64 -2.54
N LEU A 16 9.76 41.05 -3.12
CA LEU A 16 10.84 40.14 -3.48
C LEU A 16 11.44 39.46 -2.24
N VAL A 17 11.77 40.23 -1.20
CA VAL A 17 12.32 39.68 0.06
C VAL A 17 11.35 38.69 0.69
N ARG A 18 10.05 38.99 0.66
CA ARG A 18 9.01 38.07 1.12
C ARG A 18 8.98 36.79 0.28
N ALA A 19 8.99 36.92 -1.03
CA ALA A 19 8.98 35.77 -1.94
C ALA A 19 10.24 34.90 -1.78
N GLU A 20 11.41 35.49 -1.53
CA GLU A 20 12.65 34.76 -1.25
C GLU A 20 12.55 33.95 0.05
N ALA A 21 12.00 34.53 1.12
CA ALA A 21 11.79 33.81 2.38
C ALA A 21 10.81 32.65 2.23
N GLU A 22 9.70 32.86 1.51
CA GLU A 22 8.73 31.80 1.20
C GLU A 22 9.37 30.68 0.35
N ASN A 23 10.25 31.03 -0.59
CA ASN A 23 10.99 30.07 -1.40
C ASN A 23 11.95 29.22 -0.55
N LEU A 24 12.73 29.83 0.35
CA LEU A 24 13.64 29.10 1.23
C LEU A 24 12.93 28.07 2.11
N VAL A 25 11.74 28.41 2.62
CA VAL A 25 10.92 27.48 3.41
C VAL A 25 10.42 26.34 2.52
N ALA A 26 9.94 26.66 1.31
CA ALA A 26 9.45 25.66 0.37
C ALA A 26 10.56 24.67 -0.05
N GLU A 27 11.78 25.15 -0.33
CA GLU A 27 12.93 24.31 -0.69
C GLU A 27 13.33 23.37 0.46
N ALA A 28 13.35 23.86 1.70
CA ALA A 28 13.65 23.05 2.87
C ALA A 28 12.59 21.95 3.08
N GLN A 29 11.31 22.30 2.95
CA GLN A 29 10.20 21.35 3.04
C GLN A 29 10.27 20.30 1.95
N LEU A 30 10.50 20.71 0.71
CA LEU A 30 10.66 19.79 -0.42
C LEU A 30 11.81 18.82 -0.17
N THR A 31 12.96 19.31 0.30
CA THR A 31 14.13 18.49 0.62
C THR A 31 13.82 17.45 1.70
N ASN A 32 13.15 17.86 2.77
CA ASN A 32 12.81 17.00 3.89
C ASN A 32 11.79 15.92 3.48
N ILE A 33 10.73 16.31 2.78
CA ILE A 33 9.70 15.38 2.29
C ILE A 33 10.31 14.40 1.30
N THR A 34 11.10 14.89 0.34
CA THR A 34 11.74 14.05 -0.68
C THR A 34 12.64 13.03 -0.03
N ARG A 35 13.50 13.44 0.92
CA ARG A 35 14.38 12.51 1.64
C ARG A 35 13.59 11.43 2.39
N LYS A 36 12.55 11.83 3.10
CA LYS A 36 11.69 10.90 3.87
C LYS A 36 11.00 9.91 2.93
N LYS A 37 10.36 10.40 1.88
CA LYS A 37 9.59 9.57 0.94
C LYS A 37 10.49 8.67 0.10
N LEU A 38 11.68 9.14 -0.25
CA LEU A 38 12.67 8.31 -0.96
C LEU A 38 13.12 7.13 -0.09
N ARG A 39 13.44 7.38 1.18
CA ARG A 39 13.83 6.31 2.12
C ARG A 39 12.70 5.31 2.30
N GLU A 40 11.47 5.78 2.57
CA GLU A 40 10.28 4.93 2.74
C GLU A 40 10.00 4.08 1.49
N ALA A 41 10.08 4.67 0.29
CA ALA A 41 9.81 3.97 -0.96
C ALA A 41 10.84 2.86 -1.22
N TYR A 42 12.13 3.16 -1.06
CA TYR A 42 13.18 2.17 -1.28
C TYR A 42 13.22 1.10 -0.20
N ASP A 43 12.90 1.43 1.05
CA ASP A 43 12.80 0.43 2.12
C ASP A 43 11.71 -0.61 1.80
N ALA A 44 10.52 -0.15 1.42
CA ALA A 44 9.43 -1.03 1.00
C ALA A 44 9.80 -1.87 -0.24
N GLU A 45 10.44 -1.25 -1.24
CA GLU A 45 10.89 -1.94 -2.45
C GLU A 45 11.93 -3.01 -2.14
N PHE A 46 12.95 -2.70 -1.33
CA PHE A 46 13.98 -3.67 -0.99
C PHE A 46 13.45 -4.82 -0.14
N VAL A 47 12.50 -4.55 0.76
CA VAL A 47 11.79 -5.59 1.50
C VAL A 47 11.08 -6.55 0.54
N ALA A 48 10.33 -6.02 -0.42
CA ALA A 48 9.62 -6.83 -1.42
C ALA A 48 10.58 -7.61 -2.34
N VAL A 49 11.69 -6.99 -2.74
CA VAL A 49 12.72 -7.64 -3.59
C VAL A 49 13.39 -8.79 -2.85
N ILE A 50 13.73 -8.62 -1.57
CA ILE A 50 14.33 -9.67 -0.75
C ILE A 50 13.36 -10.83 -0.60
N GLU A 51 12.10 -10.56 -0.22
CA GLU A 51 11.05 -11.57 -0.13
C GLU A 51 10.91 -12.36 -1.44
N ARG A 52 10.81 -11.66 -2.57
CA ARG A 52 10.71 -12.29 -3.88
C ARG A 52 11.92 -13.17 -4.18
N ALA A 53 13.13 -12.70 -3.91
CA ALA A 53 14.36 -13.44 -4.18
C ALA A 53 14.45 -14.71 -3.31
N GLU A 54 14.10 -14.62 -2.03
CA GLU A 54 14.11 -15.77 -1.13
C GLU A 54 13.09 -16.84 -1.53
N LYS A 55 11.87 -16.42 -1.92
CA LYS A 55 10.85 -17.33 -2.48
C LYS A 55 11.31 -17.97 -3.79
N GLN A 56 12.01 -17.22 -4.65
CA GLN A 56 12.61 -17.77 -5.86
C GLN A 56 13.69 -18.82 -5.55
N ILE A 57 14.50 -18.60 -4.51
CA ILE A 57 15.51 -19.58 -4.08
C ILE A 57 14.84 -20.88 -3.61
N ILE A 58 13.76 -20.80 -2.83
CA ILE A 58 12.99 -21.97 -2.39
C ILE A 58 12.51 -22.77 -3.61
N LEU A 59 11.86 -22.09 -4.57
CA LEU A 59 11.37 -22.72 -5.80
C LEU A 59 12.49 -23.35 -6.63
N ALA A 60 13.64 -22.68 -6.76
CA ALA A 60 14.78 -23.20 -7.52
C ALA A 60 15.33 -24.49 -6.91
N ARG A 61 15.43 -24.58 -5.58
CA ARG A 61 15.89 -25.79 -4.88
C ARG A 61 14.97 -26.98 -5.12
N HIS A 62 13.65 -26.77 -5.00
CA HIS A 62 12.67 -27.82 -5.30
C HIS A 62 12.65 -28.18 -6.79
N GLY A 63 12.85 -27.21 -7.69
CA GLY A 63 13.02 -27.46 -9.11
C GLY A 63 14.20 -28.38 -9.43
N GLN A 64 15.35 -28.19 -8.76
CA GLN A 64 16.49 -29.11 -8.88
C GLN A 64 16.15 -30.52 -8.39
N ARG A 65 15.37 -30.63 -7.31
CA ARG A 65 14.91 -31.92 -6.78
C ARG A 65 13.98 -32.62 -7.78
N ILE A 66 13.11 -31.91 -8.49
CA ILE A 66 12.29 -32.48 -9.57
C ILE A 66 13.19 -32.98 -10.72
N LEU A 67 14.20 -32.20 -11.11
CA LEU A 67 15.13 -32.62 -12.18
C LEU A 67 15.87 -33.90 -11.83
N SER A 68 16.18 -34.13 -10.54
CA SER A 68 16.83 -35.37 -10.09
C SER A 68 15.96 -36.64 -10.26
N LEU A 69 14.67 -36.49 -10.57
CA LEU A 69 13.76 -37.59 -10.87
C LEU A 69 13.75 -37.97 -12.37
N LEU A 70 14.48 -37.25 -13.21
CA LEU A 70 14.57 -37.55 -14.63
C LEU A 70 15.73 -38.53 -14.87
N ASP A 71 15.45 -39.59 -15.62
CA ASP A 71 16.47 -40.52 -16.11
C ASP A 71 17.19 -39.89 -17.32
N ASP A 72 18.49 -39.65 -17.18
CA ASP A 72 19.36 -39.12 -18.23
C ASP A 72 20.12 -40.22 -18.99
N THR A 73 19.80 -41.49 -18.74
CA THR A 73 20.43 -42.62 -19.45
C THR A 73 20.17 -42.51 -20.96
N PRO A 74 21.22 -42.51 -21.80
CA PRO A 74 21.06 -42.47 -23.25
C PRO A 74 20.33 -43.73 -23.75
N VAL A 75 19.44 -43.55 -24.72
CA VAL A 75 18.62 -44.63 -25.29
C VAL A 75 19.26 -45.16 -26.58
N THR A 76 19.33 -46.49 -26.74
CA THR A 76 19.88 -47.11 -27.95
C THR A 76 18.80 -47.15 -29.05
N PRO A 77 19.15 -46.96 -30.34
CA PRO A 77 18.20 -47.14 -31.42
C PRO A 77 17.54 -48.53 -31.39
N GLY A 78 16.22 -48.58 -31.27
CA GLY A 78 15.44 -49.82 -31.14
C GLY A 78 14.95 -50.15 -29.73
N ASP A 79 15.44 -49.45 -28.70
CA ASP A 79 14.95 -49.60 -27.33
C ASP A 79 13.54 -49.01 -27.15
N ALA A 80 12.71 -49.68 -26.35
CA ALA A 80 11.42 -49.13 -25.93
C ALA A 80 11.60 -48.03 -24.89
N ARG A 81 10.76 -46.99 -24.96
CA ARG A 81 10.75 -45.91 -23.96
C ARG A 81 10.36 -46.48 -22.59
N ARG A 82 11.18 -46.21 -21.56
CA ARG A 82 10.87 -46.56 -20.18
C ARG A 82 9.64 -45.79 -19.68
N VAL A 83 8.81 -46.46 -18.89
CA VAL A 83 7.68 -45.82 -18.19
C VAL A 83 8.24 -44.93 -17.08
N TYR A 84 7.63 -43.76 -16.91
CA TYR A 84 8.01 -42.84 -15.85
C TYR A 84 7.28 -43.20 -14.55
N GLU A 85 8.03 -43.61 -13.53
CA GLU A 85 7.48 -44.09 -12.25
C GLU A 85 7.48 -43.02 -11.15
N HIS A 86 8.18 -41.89 -11.35
CA HIS A 86 8.41 -40.90 -10.28
C HIS A 86 7.30 -39.86 -10.13
N GLY A 87 6.09 -40.10 -10.67
CA GLY A 87 4.98 -39.15 -10.63
C GLY A 87 4.51 -38.80 -9.22
N SER A 88 4.45 -39.78 -8.31
CA SER A 88 4.09 -39.55 -6.91
C SER A 88 5.16 -38.75 -6.17
N ALA A 89 6.43 -39.06 -6.40
CA ALA A 89 7.57 -38.36 -5.82
C ALA A 89 7.63 -36.90 -6.29
N ALA A 90 7.41 -36.65 -7.59
CA ALA A 90 7.36 -35.28 -8.13
C ALA A 90 6.24 -34.46 -7.48
N ARG A 91 5.06 -35.07 -7.26
CA ARG A 91 3.95 -34.40 -6.56
C ARG A 91 4.26 -34.10 -5.11
N GLN A 92 4.98 -34.98 -4.42
CA GLN A 92 5.46 -34.71 -3.06
C GLN A 92 6.41 -33.51 -3.02
N VAL A 93 7.35 -33.40 -3.96
CA VAL A 93 8.26 -32.23 -4.04
C VAL A 93 7.49 -30.93 -4.23
N LEU A 94 6.38 -30.94 -4.98
CA LEU A 94 5.53 -29.76 -5.15
C LEU A 94 4.79 -29.39 -3.85
N ASN A 95 4.31 -30.38 -3.08
CA ASN A 95 3.70 -30.13 -1.78
C ASN A 95 4.72 -29.56 -0.79
N ASP A 96 5.93 -30.14 -0.74
CA ASP A 96 7.03 -29.63 0.10
C ASP A 96 7.36 -28.17 -0.27
N ALA A 97 7.38 -27.83 -1.57
CA ALA A 97 7.60 -26.47 -2.03
C ALA A 97 6.47 -25.51 -1.61
N GLU A 98 5.22 -25.95 -1.65
CA GLU A 98 4.07 -25.19 -1.18
C GLU A 98 4.15 -24.92 0.33
N ASP A 99 4.50 -25.94 1.12
CA ASP A 99 4.63 -25.84 2.57
C ASP A 99 5.81 -24.95 2.98
N ASP A 100 6.95 -25.05 2.29
CA ASP A 100 8.11 -24.18 2.49
C ASP A 100 7.81 -22.72 2.13
N LEU A 101 7.03 -22.48 1.07
CA LEU A 101 6.59 -21.13 0.70
C LEU A 101 5.59 -20.54 1.70
N LYS A 102 4.70 -21.37 2.26
CA LYS A 102 3.73 -20.95 3.28
C LYS A 102 4.39 -20.66 4.63
N SER A 103 5.43 -21.42 4.97
CA SER A 103 6.18 -21.27 6.22
C SER A 103 7.28 -20.21 6.13
N TRP A 104 7.53 -19.63 4.95
CA TRP A 104 8.49 -18.54 4.80
C TRP A 104 8.06 -17.32 5.61
N GLU A 105 8.97 -16.85 6.46
CA GLU A 105 8.82 -15.64 7.24
C GLU A 105 10.02 -14.72 7.00
N MET A 106 9.74 -13.42 6.94
CA MET A 106 10.81 -12.43 6.77
C MET A 106 11.64 -12.33 8.04
N ASN A 107 12.93 -12.67 7.96
CA ASN A 107 13.86 -12.52 9.07
C ASN A 107 14.18 -11.02 9.29
N ARG A 108 13.30 -10.29 9.99
CA ARG A 108 13.49 -8.86 10.35
C ARG A 108 14.52 -8.66 11.48
N GLY A 109 15.55 -9.50 11.54
CA GLY A 109 16.63 -9.42 12.54
C GLY A 109 17.72 -8.40 12.22
N ARG A 110 17.48 -7.44 11.31
CA ARG A 110 18.45 -6.37 11.02
C ARG A 110 17.90 -5.06 11.57
N GLU A 111 18.44 -4.73 12.75
CA GLU A 111 18.21 -3.52 13.52
C GLU A 111 17.99 -2.29 12.63
N HIS A 112 16.91 -1.55 12.91
CA HIS A 112 16.73 -0.19 12.42
C HIS A 112 17.95 0.63 12.87
N ILE A 113 18.99 0.70 12.03
CA ILE A 113 20.05 1.69 12.23
C ILE A 113 19.44 3.04 11.84
N GLY A 114 19.14 3.82 12.88
CA GLY A 114 19.00 5.27 12.80
C GLY A 114 17.55 5.78 12.67
N ASP A 115 16.87 5.81 13.81
CA ASP A 115 15.84 6.82 14.11
C ASP A 115 16.45 8.04 14.87
N GLU A 116 17.71 7.95 15.33
CA GLU A 116 18.35 8.98 16.17
C GLU A 116 18.93 10.20 15.42
N VAL A 117 18.98 10.23 14.08
CA VAL A 117 19.70 11.30 13.35
C VAL A 117 18.78 12.43 12.84
N MET A 118 17.48 12.43 13.15
CA MET A 118 16.53 13.40 12.58
C MET A 118 15.60 14.06 13.62
N ASN A 119 16.14 14.48 14.76
CA ASN A 119 15.43 15.41 15.64
C ASN A 119 16.30 16.61 16.07
N PRO A 120 16.11 17.77 15.41
CA PRO A 120 15.97 19.02 16.12
C PRO A 120 14.51 19.46 16.00
N GLY A 121 13.85 19.54 17.14
CA GLY A 121 12.41 19.80 17.21
C GLY A 121 11.98 21.05 16.44
N MET A 122 10.83 20.93 15.78
CA MET A 122 10.00 22.07 15.45
C MET A 122 8.54 21.62 15.44
N ASP A 123 8.04 21.26 16.63
CA ASP A 123 6.60 21.30 16.90
C ASP A 123 6.17 22.77 16.81
N SER A 124 5.54 23.14 15.70
CA SER A 124 4.89 24.43 15.54
C SER A 124 3.47 24.19 15.05
N ARG A 125 2.63 23.76 15.99
CA ARG A 125 1.19 24.00 15.96
C ARG A 125 0.93 25.45 15.58
N ILE A 126 0.26 25.64 14.45
CA ILE A 126 -0.20 26.93 13.93
C ILE A 126 -1.35 27.44 14.83
N PRO A 127 -1.28 28.64 15.44
CA PRO A 127 -2.47 29.32 15.94
C PRO A 127 -3.10 30.14 14.80
N GLN A 128 -4.34 29.78 14.44
CA GLN A 128 -5.17 30.54 13.52
C GLN A 128 -5.67 31.80 14.24
N ALA A 129 -5.09 32.96 13.91
CA ALA A 129 -5.54 34.26 14.42
C ALA A 129 -6.81 34.70 13.66
N GLY A 130 -7.81 35.12 14.44
CA GLY A 130 -9.18 35.36 14.00
C GLY A 130 -9.37 36.55 13.06
N GLU A 131 -10.34 36.38 12.18
CA GLU A 131 -11.09 37.47 11.56
C GLU A 131 -12.35 37.70 12.41
N ASP A 132 -12.46 38.91 12.95
CA ASP A 132 -13.58 39.36 13.75
C ASP A 132 -14.19 40.58 13.06
N SER A 133 -15.48 40.50 12.69
CA SER A 133 -16.48 41.59 12.59
C SER A 133 -17.62 41.22 11.61
N PRO A 134 -18.84 41.77 11.79
CA PRO A 134 -19.60 41.88 13.02
C PRO A 134 -21.01 41.27 12.87
N GLU A 135 -21.63 41.10 14.03
CA GLU A 135 -22.94 40.52 14.29
C GLU A 135 -24.12 41.29 13.65
N SER A 136 -25.07 40.54 13.08
CA SER A 136 -26.44 41.00 12.80
C SER A 136 -27.38 39.80 12.94
N GLY A 137 -28.12 39.76 14.04
CA GLY A 137 -29.04 38.68 14.39
C GLY A 137 -30.39 38.74 13.68
N ALA A 138 -31.02 37.58 13.52
CA ALA A 138 -32.43 37.33 13.79
C ALA A 138 -32.80 35.86 13.52
N ALA A 139 -33.16 35.18 14.60
CA ALA A 139 -34.16 34.12 14.77
C ALA A 139 -34.62 33.22 13.59
N GLY A 140 -34.55 31.91 13.85
CA GLY A 140 -35.23 30.81 13.13
C GLY A 140 -34.26 29.64 12.93
N THR A 141 -34.53 28.36 13.20
CA THR A 141 -35.78 27.62 13.40
C THR A 141 -35.39 26.23 13.94
N SER A 142 -36.10 25.81 14.98
CA SER A 142 -36.71 24.49 15.20
C SER A 142 -35.99 23.18 14.80
N THR A 143 -35.76 22.38 15.84
CA THR A 143 -35.96 20.93 15.95
C THR A 143 -36.88 20.31 14.88
N ASN A 144 -36.44 19.23 14.23
CA ASN A 144 -37.12 17.93 14.34
C ASN A 144 -36.38 16.80 13.61
N GLN A 145 -36.32 15.68 14.33
CA GLN A 145 -36.07 14.33 13.84
C GLN A 145 -37.07 13.96 12.72
N ALA A 146 -36.61 13.17 11.74
CA ALA A 146 -37.45 12.42 10.81
C ALA A 146 -37.13 10.92 10.94
N PRO A 147 -38.15 10.04 11.16
CA PRO A 147 -37.99 8.60 11.32
C PRO A 147 -38.32 7.80 10.04
N GLU A 148 -38.11 6.49 10.17
CA GLU A 148 -38.26 5.35 9.25
C GLU A 148 -39.65 5.15 8.58
N ALA A 149 -39.65 4.44 7.45
CA ALA A 149 -40.56 3.32 7.08
C ALA A 149 -40.03 2.71 5.75
N GLY A 150 -40.03 1.41 5.46
CA GLY A 150 -40.73 0.26 6.03
C GLY A 150 -41.44 -0.52 4.91
N ASN A 151 -40.87 -1.67 4.52
CA ASN A 151 -41.42 -2.90 3.92
C ASN A 151 -42.46 -2.89 2.78
N GLU A 152 -42.16 -3.66 1.72
CA GLU A 152 -43.17 -4.38 0.93
C GLU A 152 -42.89 -5.89 0.92
N GLU A 153 -43.89 -6.61 1.42
CA GLU A 153 -43.98 -8.04 1.67
C GLU A 153 -44.71 -8.71 0.51
N TYR A 154 -44.10 -9.71 -0.13
CA TYR A 154 -44.78 -10.54 -1.13
C TYR A 154 -45.49 -11.70 -0.45
N ALA A 155 -46.82 -11.64 -0.38
CA ALA A 155 -47.67 -12.80 -0.18
C ALA A 155 -48.91 -12.72 -1.09
N SER A 156 -49.16 -13.78 -1.85
CA SER A 156 -50.48 -14.07 -2.40
C SER A 156 -50.71 -15.57 -2.32
N ALA A 157 -51.75 -15.92 -1.56
CA ALA A 157 -52.20 -17.26 -1.30
C ALA A 157 -53.12 -17.79 -2.41
N SER A 158 -53.12 -19.10 -2.64
CA SER A 158 -54.33 -19.83 -3.00
C SER A 158 -54.29 -21.23 -2.39
N SER A 159 -55.48 -21.72 -2.01
CA SER A 159 -55.73 -22.76 -1.02
C SER A 159 -56.29 -24.04 -1.66
N SER A 160 -55.74 -25.19 -1.24
CA SER A 160 -56.38 -26.51 -0.94
C SER A 160 -57.09 -27.32 -2.07
N PRO A 161 -57.39 -28.65 -1.90
CA PRO A 161 -57.30 -29.49 -0.68
C PRO A 161 -56.69 -30.91 -0.83
N SER A 162 -56.53 -31.57 0.32
CA SER A 162 -56.21 -32.99 0.56
C SER A 162 -57.16 -34.01 -0.08
N ARG A 163 -56.66 -35.21 -0.42
CA ARG A 163 -57.45 -36.45 -0.32
C ARG A 163 -56.64 -37.77 -0.25
N ASP A 164 -56.96 -38.53 0.80
CA ASP A 164 -57.05 -39.99 0.96
C ASP A 164 -55.85 -40.97 0.78
N GLN A 165 -55.56 -41.60 1.93
CA GLN A 165 -55.27 -43.02 2.19
C GLN A 165 -55.25 -44.01 1.00
N ARG A 166 -54.15 -44.77 0.89
CA ARG A 166 -54.14 -46.24 1.02
C ARG A 166 -52.73 -46.78 1.22
#